data_AF-A0A1V5QQT1-F1
#
_entry.id   AF-A0A1V5QQT1-F1
#
_cell.length_a   1.000
_cell.length_b   1.000
_cell.length_c   1.000
_cell.angle_alpha   90.00
_cell.angle_beta   90.00
_cell.angle_gamma   90.00
#
_symmetry.space_group_name_H-M   'P 1'
#
loop_
_entity.id
_entity.type
_entity.pdbx_description
1 polymer ?
#
loop_
_entity_poly.entity_id
_entity_poly.type
_entity_poly.pdbx_seq_one_letter_code
_entity_poly.pdbx_strand_id
1 'polypeptide(L)'
;MKTIPLRDFQREGAKALGTETSTEPWILAGREQEFLLLPVTPENRTAMLDLIEGLSAVMALRQDQARAVEAGLDRLTMDEIDAEIGAARKAAKRRKCTA
;
A
#
# COMPACT_ATOMS: atom_id res chain seq x y z
N MET A 1 8.96 -13.01 -15.06
CA MET A 1 9.42 -12.11 -13.97
C MET A 1 10.85 -12.46 -13.62
N LYS A 2 11.78 -11.50 -13.69
CA LYS A 2 13.22 -11.72 -13.43
C LYS A 2 13.60 -11.17 -12.06
N THR A 3 14.46 -11.89 -11.33
CA THR A 3 15.01 -11.46 -10.03
C THR A 3 16.47 -11.07 -10.19
N ILE A 4 16.85 -9.92 -9.64
CA ILE A 4 18.20 -9.35 -9.72
C ILE A 4 18.65 -8.99 -8.29
N PRO A 5 19.89 -9.28 -7.88
CA PRO A 5 20.39 -8.82 -6.60
C PRO A 5 20.41 -7.29 -6.52
N LEU A 6 19.91 -6.71 -5.43
CA LEU A 6 19.88 -5.25 -5.24
C LEU A 6 21.26 -4.62 -5.40
N ARG A 7 22.31 -5.30 -4.92
CA ARG A 7 23.71 -4.88 -5.05
C ARG A 7 24.15 -4.75 -6.51
N ASP A 8 23.72 -5.67 -7.37
CA ASP A 8 24.10 -5.67 -8.78
C ASP A 8 23.38 -4.54 -9.52
N PHE A 9 22.10 -4.30 -9.18
CA PHE A 9 21.36 -3.13 -9.65
C PHE A 9 21.97 -1.80 -9.18
N GLN A 10 22.45 -1.72 -7.92
CA GLN A 10 23.14 -0.53 -7.41
C GLN A 10 24.47 -0.26 -8.13
N ARG A 11 25.22 -1.32 -8.48
CA ARG A 11 26.51 -1.21 -9.15
C ARG A 11 26.38 -0.84 -10.63
N GLU A 12 25.43 -1.45 -11.33
CA GLU A 12 25.34 -1.42 -12.79
C GLU A 12 24.13 -0.61 -13.31
N GLY A 13 23.20 -0.23 -12.42
CA GLY A 13 22.00 0.52 -12.75
C GLY A 13 21.14 -0.22 -13.77
N ALA A 14 20.66 0.52 -14.77
CA ALA A 14 19.84 -0.04 -15.85
C ALA A 14 20.54 -1.16 -16.64
N LYS A 15 21.88 -1.23 -16.65
CA LYS A 15 22.61 -2.30 -17.36
C LYS A 15 22.36 -3.67 -16.73
N ALA A 16 22.10 -3.73 -15.42
CA ALA A 16 21.75 -4.96 -14.73
C ALA A 16 20.41 -5.56 -15.19
N LEU A 17 19.53 -4.72 -15.75
CA LEU A 17 18.20 -5.14 -16.24
C LEU A 17 18.27 -5.83 -17.62
N GLY A 18 19.42 -5.76 -18.29
CA GLY A 18 19.60 -6.21 -19.67
C GLY A 18 19.23 -5.14 -20.70
N THR A 19 19.41 -5.47 -21.97
CA THR A 19 19.14 -4.58 -23.12
C THR A 19 17.71 -4.62 -23.63
N GLU A 20 16.88 -5.52 -23.11
CA GLU A 20 15.51 -5.70 -23.57
C GLU A 20 14.53 -4.92 -22.72
N THR A 21 13.67 -4.14 -23.38
CA THR A 21 12.51 -3.49 -22.77
C THR A 21 11.50 -4.58 -22.40
N SER A 22 11.52 -5.01 -21.13
CA SER A 22 10.48 -5.90 -20.61
C SER A 22 9.27 -5.08 -20.17
N THR A 23 8.08 -5.61 -20.42
CA THR A 23 6.82 -5.15 -19.82
C THR A 23 6.55 -5.84 -18.48
N GLU A 24 7.34 -6.86 -18.13
CA GLU A 24 7.19 -7.57 -16.86
C GLU A 24 7.93 -6.83 -15.73
N PRO A 25 7.42 -6.90 -14.49
CA PRO A 25 8.14 -6.40 -13.33
C PRO A 25 9.45 -7.16 -13.10
N TRP A 26 10.43 -6.48 -12.51
CA TRP A 26 11.62 -7.11 -11.94
C TRP A 26 11.55 -7.13 -10.42
N ILE A 27 12.10 -8.17 -9.81
CA ILE A 27 12.29 -8.23 -8.36
C ILE A 27 13.74 -7.88 -8.06
N LEU A 28 13.96 -6.85 -7.25
CA LEU A 28 15.27 -6.55 -6.69
C LEU A 28 15.37 -7.23 -5.32
N ALA A 29 16.19 -8.27 -5.23
CA ALA A 29 16.39 -9.03 -4.00
C ALA A 29 17.43 -8.33 -3.12
N GLY A 30 16.98 -7.69 -2.04
CA GLY A 30 17.82 -7.23 -0.94
C GLY A 30 17.95 -8.30 0.14
N ARG A 31 18.81 -8.05 1.13
CA ARG A 31 19.02 -8.98 2.25
C ARG A 31 17.83 -9.00 3.23
N GLU A 32 17.25 -7.83 3.51
CA GLU A 32 16.18 -7.65 4.49
C GLU A 32 14.80 -7.43 3.83
N GLN A 33 14.78 -7.00 2.56
CA GLN A 33 13.56 -6.69 1.84
C GLN A 33 13.72 -6.88 0.34
N GLU A 34 12.62 -7.19 -0.31
CA GLU A 34 12.51 -7.25 -1.77
C GLU A 34 11.87 -5.95 -2.28
N PHE A 35 12.24 -5.55 -3.49
CA PHE A 35 11.62 -4.41 -4.17
C PHE A 35 11.07 -4.87 -5.51
N LEU A 36 9.93 -4.30 -5.89
CA LEU A 36 9.38 -4.48 -7.23
C LEU A 36 9.78 -3.27 -8.07
N LEU A 37 10.46 -3.51 -9.19
CA LEU A 37 10.76 -2.49 -10.19
C LEU A 37 9.78 -2.64 -11.35
N LEU A 38 8.96 -1.62 -11.58
CA LEU A 38 7.95 -1.60 -12.63
C LEU A 38 8.44 -0.73 -13.81
N PRO A 39 8.49 -1.27 -15.04
CA PRO A 39 8.75 -0.46 -16.22
C PRO A 39 7.57 0.49 -16.47
N VAL A 40 7.85 1.79 -16.39
CA VAL A 40 6.85 2.84 -16.64
C VAL A 40 7.16 3.56 -17.94
N THR A 41 6.18 3.63 -18.83
CA THR A 41 6.17 4.47 -20.03
C THR A 41 5.18 5.62 -19.83
N PRO A 42 5.26 6.71 -20.62
CA PRO A 42 4.30 7.80 -20.53
C PRO A 42 2.84 7.35 -20.68
N GLU A 43 2.59 6.33 -21.50
CA GLU A 43 1.27 5.80 -21.81
C GLU A 43 0.67 5.00 -20.66
N ASN A 44 1.50 4.29 -19.88
CA ASN A 44 1.03 3.42 -18.79
C ASN A 44 1.19 4.03 -17.39
N ARG A 45 1.86 5.20 -17.27
CA ARG A 45 2.23 5.82 -15.99
C ARG A 45 1.05 6.00 -15.04
N THR A 46 -0.07 6.56 -15.52
CA THR A 46 -1.24 6.80 -14.67
C THR A 46 -1.82 5.48 -14.17
N ALA A 47 -2.05 4.51 -15.07
CA ALA A 47 -2.57 3.20 -14.71
C ALA A 47 -1.68 2.45 -13.70
N MET A 48 -0.35 2.61 -13.81
CA MET A 48 0.59 2.01 -12.87
C MET A 48 0.52 2.67 -11.49
N LEU A 49 0.40 3.99 -11.42
CA LEU A 49 0.25 4.70 -10.15
C LEU A 49 -1.07 4.33 -9.46
N ASP A 50 -2.17 4.27 -10.22
CA ASP A 50 -3.48 3.88 -9.69
C ASP A 50 -3.46 2.46 -9.10
N LEU A 51 -2.76 1.53 -9.75
CA LEU A 51 -2.57 0.16 -9.24
C LEU A 51 -1.79 0.13 -7.92
N ILE A 52 -0.71 0.92 -7.81
CA ILE A 52 0.12 0.99 -6.59
C ILE A 52 -0.68 1.62 -5.44
N GLU A 53 -1.44 2.67 -5.72
CA GLU A 53 -2.31 3.32 -4.73
C GLU A 53 -3.41 2.37 -4.26
N GLY A 54 -4.09 1.69 -5.19
CA GLY A 54 -5.12 0.70 -4.87
C GLY A 54 -4.58 -0.45 -4.02
N LEU A 55 -3.40 -0.99 -4.36
CA LEU A 55 -2.76 -2.03 -3.56
C LEU A 55 -2.44 -1.53 -2.13
N SER A 56 -1.92 -0.31 -2.02
CA SER A 56 -1.60 0.31 -0.73
C SER A 56 -2.85 0.48 0.15
N ALA A 57 -3.96 0.92 -0.45
CA ALA A 57 -5.25 1.05 0.24
C ALA A 57 -5.77 -0.31 0.73
N VAL A 58 -5.66 -1.37 -0.09
CA VAL A 58 -6.06 -2.73 0.29
C VAL A 58 -5.19 -3.26 1.43
N MET A 59 -3.88 -3.04 1.40
CA MET A 59 -2.99 -3.47 2.48
C MET A 59 -3.30 -2.75 3.80
N ALA A 60 -3.53 -1.43 3.75
CA ALA A 60 -3.93 -0.65 4.91
C ALA A 60 -5.26 -1.16 5.49
N LEU A 61 -6.26 -1.41 4.64
CA LEU A 61 -7.55 -1.96 5.08
C LEU A 61 -7.39 -3.32 5.77
N ARG A 62 -6.55 -4.21 5.24
CA ARG A 62 -6.29 -5.52 5.87
C ARG A 62 -5.64 -5.37 7.23
N GLN A 63 -4.72 -4.42 7.38
CA GLN A 63 -4.10 -4.13 8.65
C GLN A 63 -5.11 -3.58 9.66
N ASP A 64 -6.02 -2.72 9.22
CA ASP A 64 -7.11 -2.19 10.06
C ASP A 64 -8.05 -3.31 10.52
N GLN A 65 -8.42 -4.21 9.61
CA GLN A 65 -9.25 -5.37 9.92
C GLN A 65 -8.57 -6.31 10.92
N ALA A 66 -7.27 -6.59 10.74
CA ALA A 66 -6.52 -7.41 11.69
C ALA A 66 -6.52 -6.78 13.09
N ARG A 67 -6.28 -5.47 13.19
CA ARG A 67 -6.34 -4.73 14.46
C ARG A 67 -7.75 -4.74 15.07
N ALA A 68 -8.80 -4.64 14.25
CA ALA A 68 -10.17 -4.71 14.71
C ALA A 68 -10.49 -6.07 15.35
N VAL A 69 -10.04 -7.16 14.73
CA VAL A 69 -10.17 -8.52 15.29
C VAL A 69 -9.39 -8.67 16.59
N GLU A 70 -8.15 -8.20 16.65
CA GLU A 70 -7.33 -8.23 17.89
C GLU A 70 -7.99 -7.45 19.04
N ALA A 71 -8.65 -6.33 18.72
CA ALA A 71 -9.38 -5.52 19.68
C ALA A 71 -10.80 -6.03 19.98
N GLY A 72 -11.25 -7.12 19.34
CA GLY A 72 -12.60 -7.67 19.49
C GLY A 72 -13.71 -6.79 18.88
N LEU A 73 -13.34 -5.79 18.08
CA LEU A 73 -14.27 -4.86 17.42
C LEU A 73 -15.04 -5.55 16.29
N ASP A 74 -14.58 -6.71 15.81
CA ASP A 74 -15.27 -7.56 14.84
C ASP A 74 -16.58 -8.16 15.38
N ARG A 75 -16.78 -8.12 16.70
CA ARG A 75 -17.94 -8.70 17.39
C ARG A 75 -18.96 -7.67 17.86
N LEU A 76 -18.73 -6.39 17.57
CA LEU A 76 -19.66 -5.34 17.95
C LEU A 76 -21.00 -5.54 17.23
N THR A 77 -22.07 -5.33 17.98
CA THR A 77 -23.41 -5.25 17.43
C THR A 77 -23.60 -3.92 16.68
N MET A 78 -24.59 -3.88 15.78
CA MET A 78 -24.87 -2.65 15.01
C MET A 78 -25.19 -1.46 15.93
N ASP A 79 -25.86 -1.69 17.06
CA ASP A 79 -26.20 -0.67 18.05
C ASP A 79 -24.96 -0.07 18.74
N GLU A 80 -23.96 -0.91 19.03
CA GLU A 80 -22.68 -0.48 19.62
C GLU A 80 -21.86 0.35 18.62
N ILE A 81 -21.85 -0.06 17.35
CA ILE A 81 -21.20 0.68 16.26
C ILE A 81 -21.87 2.05 16.08
N ASP A 82 -23.21 2.11 16.04
CA ASP A 82 -23.95 3.36 15.89
C ASP A 82 -23.74 4.31 17.08
N ALA A 83 -23.65 3.77 18.30
CA ALA A 83 -23.32 4.55 19.49
C ALA A 83 -21.93 5.17 19.40
N GLU A 84 -20.92 4.40 18.96
CA GLU A 84 -19.55 4.89 18.76
C GLU A 84 -19.48 5.97 17.68
N ILE A 85 -20.08 5.72 16.50
CA ILE A 85 -20.14 6.69 15.39
C ILE A 85 -20.83 7.99 15.85
N GLY A 86 -21.92 7.86 16.60
CA GLY A 86 -22.65 8.98 17.18
C GLY A 86 -21.78 9.82 18.13
N ALA A 87 -21.00 9.16 18.99
CA ALA A 87 -20.06 9.80 19.90
C ALA A 87 -18.93 10.52 19.13
N ALA A 88 -18.33 9.86 18.14
CA ALA A 88 -17.25 10.42 17.31
C ALA A 88 -17.72 11.67 16.53
N ARG A 89 -18.91 11.62 15.91
CA ARG A 89 -19.51 12.76 15.20
C ARG A 89 -19.77 13.95 16.14
N LYS A 90 -20.27 13.70 17.35
CA LYS A 90 -20.47 14.75 18.37
C LYS A 90 -19.14 15.37 18.80
N ALA A 91 -18.10 14.58 19.01
CA ALA A 91 -16.77 15.05 19.37
C ALA A 91 -16.14 15.91 18.25
N ALA A 92 -16.28 15.49 16.98
CA ALA A 92 -15.81 16.24 15.82
C ALA A 92 -16.55 17.59 15.67
N LYS A 93 -17.87 17.61 15.88
CA LYS A 93 -18.67 18.85 15.85
C LYS A 93 -18.26 19.82 16.97
N ARG A 94 -17.97 19.32 18.17
CA ARG A 94 -17.49 20.14 19.30
C ARG A 94 -16.15 20.80 18.98
N ARG A 95 -15.19 20.06 18.42
CA ARG A 95 -13.87 20.61 18.02
C ARG A 95 -13.97 21.73 17.00
N LYS A 96 -14.88 21.63 16.02
CA LYS A 96 -15.13 22.71 15.03
C LYS A 96 -15.81 23.94 15.59
N CYS A 97 -16.45 23.83 16.76
CA CYS A 97 -17.17 24.95 17.39
C CYS A 97 -16.30 25.71 18.40
N THR A 98 -15.20 25.11 18.83
CA THR A 98 -14.22 25.68 19.78
C THR A 98 -12.93 26.17 19.11
N ALA A 99 -12.82 26.03 17.79
CA ALA A 99 -11.73 26.55 16.96
C ALA A 99 -12.26 27.75 16.16
#